data_AF-M2XVL8-F1
#
_entry.id   AF-M2XVL8-F1
#
_cell.length_a   1.000
_cell.length_b   1.000
_cell.length_c   1.000
_cell.angle_alpha   90.00
_cell.angle_beta   90.00
_cell.angle_gamma   90.00
#
_symmetry.space_group_name_H-M   'P 1'
#
loop_
_entity.id
_entity.type
_entity.pdbx_description
1 polymer ?
#
loop_
_entity_poly.entity_id
_entity_poly.type
_entity_poly.pdbx_seq_one_letter_code
_entity_poly.pdbx_strand_id
1 'polypeptide(L)'
;MTKQLNCLSHWFRKDKETLVDNTRCSCETLQLYNDNTESISVSELKERANALYKQKRLLEAEQVYMIAITQIEDERRVPITNTKPPFQEEKRSTLQALYSNLAQTRLILEKFQEAERDAKKAIDLHQKGTCSTKVLVKSLLRRSSAFLNLLQLDSALASLEQVRKLEPNNPECHRLYSLVTQALVDQGTEASSNYEQKNQRRHILDSPQSLLFAVRTDKQPNEYLSSQISKTYSKPCALIQELCFEEGNLNNNKE
;
A
#
# COMPACT_ATOMS: atom_id res chain seq x y z
N MET A 1 -45.48 15.03 47.08
CA MET A 1 -45.48 13.90 46.13
C MET A 1 -45.33 14.49 44.74
N THR A 2 -44.35 14.23 43.87
CA THR A 2 -43.11 13.44 43.90
C THR A 2 -42.42 13.71 42.55
N LYS A 3 -41.10 13.95 42.55
CA LYS A 3 -40.07 13.63 41.50
C LYS A 3 -40.20 14.31 40.12
N GLN A 4 -39.25 15.15 39.67
CA GLN A 4 -37.92 14.83 39.11
C GLN A 4 -37.89 13.85 37.92
N LEU A 5 -37.42 14.36 36.76
CA LEU A 5 -36.55 13.77 35.71
C LEU A 5 -36.52 14.80 34.56
N ASN A 6 -35.51 15.67 34.36
CA ASN A 6 -34.14 15.43 33.90
C ASN A 6 -34.00 14.34 32.83
N CYS A 7 -33.69 14.74 31.58
CA CYS A 7 -32.42 14.40 30.90
C CYS A 7 -32.37 14.84 29.43
N LEU A 8 -31.29 15.57 29.10
CA LEU A 8 -30.49 15.48 27.86
C LEU A 8 -31.04 16.06 26.54
N SER A 9 -30.85 17.37 26.34
CA SER A 9 -30.82 18.03 25.02
C SER A 9 -29.46 18.67 24.69
N HIS A 10 -28.36 18.07 25.15
CA HIS A 10 -27.01 18.49 24.80
C HIS A 10 -26.24 17.31 24.19
N TRP A 11 -25.66 17.55 23.00
CA TRP A 11 -24.73 16.71 22.19
C TRP A 11 -25.17 16.30 20.77
N PHE A 12 -25.85 17.16 20.02
CA PHE A 12 -25.86 17.09 18.56
C PHE A 12 -25.63 18.47 17.92
N ARG A 13 -24.41 19.01 18.08
CA ARG A 13 -23.86 20.11 17.26
C ARG A 13 -22.36 20.24 17.52
N LYS A 14 -21.57 20.34 16.43
CA LYS A 14 -20.11 20.10 16.28
C LYS A 14 -19.81 18.62 16.05
N ASP A 15 -19.44 18.12 14.86
CA ASP A 15 -18.70 18.72 13.75
C ASP A 15 -19.25 18.23 12.41
N LYS A 16 -19.85 19.14 11.63
CA LYS A 16 -20.34 18.87 10.26
C LYS A 16 -19.86 19.94 9.26
N GLU A 17 -18.68 20.50 9.52
CA GLU A 17 -18.00 21.44 8.63
C GLU A 17 -16.54 20.99 8.50
N THR A 18 -16.18 20.52 7.30
CA THR A 18 -14.86 20.12 6.72
C THR A 18 -14.88 18.79 5.95
N LEU A 19 -16.05 18.30 5.54
CA LEU A 19 -16.15 17.19 4.56
C LEU A 19 -16.96 17.57 3.32
N VAL A 20 -16.71 18.77 2.80
CA VAL A 20 -17.25 19.22 1.51
C VAL A 20 -16.08 19.85 0.74
N ASP A 21 -15.91 19.41 -0.51
CA ASP A 21 -14.94 19.84 -1.53
C ASP A 21 -13.62 19.05 -1.69
N ASN A 22 -13.63 17.72 -1.56
CA ASN A 22 -12.51 16.88 -2.04
C ASN A 22 -12.81 16.12 -3.35
N THR A 23 -13.92 16.45 -4.02
CA THR A 23 -14.30 15.94 -5.34
C THR A 23 -14.17 17.00 -6.44
N ARG A 24 -13.43 18.09 -6.18
CA ARG A 24 -13.05 19.03 -7.25
C ARG A 24 -12.04 18.35 -8.17
N CYS A 25 -12.61 17.84 -9.26
CA CYS A 25 -12.04 17.25 -10.46
C CYS A 25 -10.52 17.03 -10.47
N SER A 26 -10.10 15.76 -10.50
CA SER A 26 -8.72 15.36 -10.85
C SER A 26 -8.28 15.87 -12.24
N CYS A 27 -9.22 16.39 -13.05
CA CYS A 27 -8.96 16.99 -14.35
C CYS A 27 -8.41 18.43 -14.28
N GLU A 28 -8.87 19.26 -13.33
CA GLU A 28 -8.43 20.67 -13.23
C GLU A 28 -7.00 20.79 -12.70
N THR A 29 -6.60 19.88 -11.80
CA THR A 29 -5.22 19.86 -11.29
C THR A 29 -4.22 19.46 -12.37
N LEU A 30 -4.57 18.58 -13.31
CA LEU A 30 -3.70 18.22 -14.44
C LEU A 30 -3.56 19.37 -15.45
N GLN A 31 -4.62 20.15 -15.69
CA GLN A 31 -4.58 21.29 -16.61
C GLN A 31 -3.73 22.45 -16.08
N LEU A 32 -3.77 22.75 -14.78
CA LEU A 32 -2.92 23.80 -14.18
C LEU A 32 -1.42 23.51 -14.25
N TYR A 33 -1.00 22.25 -14.44
CA TYR A 33 0.40 21.90 -14.62
C TYR A 33 0.86 22.00 -16.07
N ASN A 34 -0.02 21.86 -17.07
CA ASN A 34 0.41 21.83 -18.48
C ASN A 34 0.81 23.21 -19.03
N ASP A 35 0.24 24.30 -18.54
CA ASP A 35 0.45 25.62 -19.17
C ASP A 35 1.73 26.35 -18.69
N ASN A 36 2.44 25.82 -17.68
CA ASN A 36 3.67 26.40 -17.13
C ASN A 36 4.84 25.39 -16.95
N THR A 37 4.73 24.16 -17.47
CA THR A 37 5.74 23.10 -17.25
C THR A 37 6.93 23.14 -18.21
N GLU A 38 6.97 24.03 -19.20
CA GLU A 38 8.00 24.06 -20.25
C GLU A 38 9.44 24.39 -19.79
N SER A 39 9.75 24.45 -18.48
CA SER A 39 11.16 24.55 -18.04
C SER A 39 11.54 23.82 -16.75
N ILE A 40 10.63 23.11 -16.09
CA ILE A 40 10.99 22.47 -14.81
C ILE A 40 11.86 21.24 -15.09
N SER A 41 13.04 21.20 -14.50
CA SER A 41 13.94 20.06 -14.60
C SER A 41 13.39 18.86 -13.83
N VAL A 42 13.72 17.65 -14.29
CA VAL A 42 13.37 16.40 -13.60
C VAL A 42 13.88 16.38 -12.14
N SER A 43 15.04 17.00 -11.87
CA SER A 43 15.59 17.12 -10.51
C SER A 43 14.69 17.95 -9.61
N GLU A 44 14.23 19.12 -10.10
CA GLU A 44 13.32 19.99 -9.35
C GLU A 44 11.97 19.31 -9.09
N LEU A 45 11.42 18.57 -10.07
CA LEU A 45 10.20 17.80 -9.88
C LEU A 45 10.38 16.73 -8.79
N LYS A 46 11.50 16.01 -8.81
CA LYS A 46 11.83 15.01 -7.78
C LYS A 46 11.92 15.64 -6.39
N GLU A 47 12.60 16.78 -6.25
CA GLU A 47 12.72 17.50 -4.98
C GLU A 47 11.37 18.01 -4.48
N ARG A 48 10.56 18.58 -5.37
CA ARG A 48 9.19 19.02 -5.07
C ARG A 48 8.32 17.86 -4.61
N ALA A 49 8.37 16.71 -5.29
CA ALA A 49 7.63 15.52 -4.89
C ALA A 49 8.08 15.00 -3.51
N ASN A 50 9.39 14.98 -3.24
CA ASN A 50 9.92 14.62 -1.93
C ASN A 50 9.44 15.60 -0.83
N ALA A 51 9.39 16.90 -1.11
CA ALA A 51 8.90 17.90 -0.17
C ALA A 51 7.41 17.70 0.13
N LEU A 52 6.59 17.48 -0.89
CA LEU A 52 5.16 17.17 -0.74
C LEU A 52 4.94 15.87 0.06
N TYR A 53 5.76 14.84 -0.21
CA TYR A 53 5.73 13.59 0.54
C TYR A 53 6.02 13.81 2.03
N LYS A 54 7.06 14.59 2.36
CA LYS A 54 7.40 14.95 3.75
C LYS A 54 6.29 15.76 4.44
N GLN A 55 5.55 16.58 3.68
CA GLN A 55 4.40 17.33 4.16
C GLN A 55 3.11 16.48 4.28
N LYS A 56 3.18 15.16 4.04
CA LYS A 56 2.02 14.24 4.00
C LYS A 56 0.99 14.58 2.90
N ARG A 57 1.36 15.39 1.91
CA ARG A 57 0.53 15.71 0.73
C ARG A 57 0.71 14.64 -0.34
N LEU A 58 0.32 13.41 -0.01
CA LEU A 58 0.69 12.20 -0.75
C LEU A 58 0.11 12.14 -2.17
N LEU A 59 -1.13 12.61 -2.37
CA LEU A 59 -1.77 12.64 -3.69
C LEU A 59 -1.03 13.59 -4.66
N GLU A 60 -0.60 14.75 -4.15
CA GLU A 60 0.17 15.71 -4.95
C GLU A 60 1.58 15.19 -5.20
N ALA A 61 2.22 14.57 -4.20
CA ALA A 61 3.51 13.92 -4.39
C ALA A 61 3.44 12.85 -5.48
N GLU A 62 2.40 12.00 -5.47
CA GLU A 62 2.16 10.98 -6.50
C GLU A 62 2.10 11.60 -7.90
N GLN A 63 1.33 12.68 -8.07
CA GLN A 63 1.19 13.39 -9.35
C GLN A 63 2.53 13.94 -9.84
N VAL A 64 3.29 14.62 -8.98
CA VAL A 64 4.58 15.21 -9.35
C VAL A 64 5.61 14.12 -9.71
N TYR A 65 5.63 12.99 -8.99
CA TYR A 65 6.44 11.84 -9.38
C TYR A 65 6.06 11.29 -10.75
N MET A 66 4.77 11.17 -11.04
CA MET A 66 4.30 10.70 -12.35
C MET A 66 4.71 11.64 -13.48
N ILE A 67 4.62 12.95 -13.28
CA ILE A 67 5.08 13.95 -14.26
C ILE A 67 6.58 13.78 -14.52
N ALA A 68 7.40 13.67 -13.47
CA ALA A 68 8.84 13.47 -13.60
C ALA A 68 9.21 12.17 -14.35
N ILE A 69 8.49 11.08 -14.08
CA ILE A 69 8.67 9.79 -14.77
C ILE A 69 8.32 9.92 -16.25
N THR A 70 7.16 10.51 -16.57
CA THR A 70 6.72 10.71 -17.96
C THR A 70 7.74 11.53 -18.74
N GLN A 71 8.27 12.62 -18.17
CA GLN A 71 9.30 13.44 -18.82
C GLN A 71 10.55 12.62 -19.20
N ILE A 72 11.06 11.77 -18.29
CA ILE A 72 12.21 10.90 -18.60
C ILE A 72 11.84 9.83 -19.65
N GLU A 73 10.65 9.25 -19.57
CA GLU A 73 10.21 8.21 -20.49
C GLU A 73 9.94 8.73 -21.90
N ASP A 74 9.43 9.94 -22.05
CA ASP A 74 9.21 10.58 -23.34
C ASP A 74 10.54 10.90 -24.04
N GLU A 75 11.52 11.39 -23.29
CA GLU A 75 12.89 11.56 -23.79
C GLU A 75 13.52 10.25 -24.28
N ARG A 76 13.13 9.11 -23.69
CA ARG A 76 13.60 7.78 -24.08
C ARG A 76 12.98 7.29 -25.39
N ARG A 77 11.79 7.79 -25.76
CA ARG A 77 11.08 7.40 -26.99
C ARG A 77 11.61 8.10 -28.23
N VAL A 78 12.34 9.20 -28.07
CA VAL A 78 12.92 9.93 -29.21
C VAL A 78 13.91 9.02 -29.94
N PRO A 79 13.72 8.76 -31.25
CA PRO A 79 14.62 7.90 -32.02
C PRO A 79 16.06 8.38 -31.90
N ILE A 80 16.96 7.44 -31.65
CA ILE A 80 18.40 7.70 -31.60
C ILE A 80 18.81 8.12 -33.01
N THR A 81 18.90 9.43 -33.27
CA THR A 81 19.69 9.93 -34.38
C THR A 81 21.16 9.67 -34.03
N ASN A 82 21.99 9.35 -35.04
CA ASN A 82 23.36 8.82 -34.91
C ASN A 82 24.37 9.69 -34.12
N THR A 83 23.92 10.74 -33.43
CA THR A 83 24.74 11.71 -32.68
C THR A 83 24.40 11.81 -31.19
N LYS A 84 23.32 11.18 -30.70
CA LYS A 84 22.93 11.27 -29.28
C LYS A 84 23.47 10.06 -28.48
N PRO A 85 24.20 10.27 -27.37
CA PRO A 85 24.77 9.18 -26.60
C PRO A 85 23.67 8.24 -26.05
N PRO A 86 24.02 6.97 -25.77
CA PRO A 86 23.10 6.00 -25.16
C PRO A 86 22.41 6.63 -23.96
N PHE A 87 21.10 6.35 -23.80
CA PHE A 87 20.27 6.83 -22.70
C PHE A 87 21.08 6.86 -21.39
N GLN A 88 21.36 8.06 -20.91
CA GLN A 88 22.38 8.31 -19.90
C GLN A 88 22.10 7.46 -18.66
N GLU A 89 23.14 6.79 -18.15
CA GLU A 89 23.07 5.96 -16.95
C GLU A 89 22.51 6.73 -15.74
N GLU A 90 22.83 8.02 -15.66
CA GLU A 90 22.27 8.96 -14.68
C GLU A 90 20.74 9.06 -14.73
N LYS A 91 20.16 9.11 -15.94
CA LYS A 91 18.70 9.14 -16.13
C LYS A 91 18.06 7.82 -15.73
N ARG A 92 18.74 6.68 -15.94
CA ARG A 92 18.26 5.37 -15.46
C ARG A 92 18.22 5.33 -13.94
N SER A 93 19.31 5.77 -13.30
CA SER A 93 19.42 5.84 -11.84
C SER A 93 18.35 6.75 -11.25
N THR A 94 18.11 7.91 -11.87
CA THR A 94 17.05 8.85 -11.47
C THR A 94 15.66 8.24 -11.63
N LEU A 95 15.39 7.62 -12.77
CA LEU A 95 14.12 6.93 -13.04
C LEU A 95 13.87 5.77 -12.06
N GLN A 96 14.91 5.02 -11.71
CA GLN A 96 14.86 3.96 -10.72
C GLN A 96 14.43 4.49 -9.35
N ALA A 97 15.03 5.60 -8.90
CA ALA A 97 14.69 6.23 -7.63
C ALA A 97 13.26 6.80 -7.63
N LEU A 98 12.83 7.43 -8.73
CA LEU A 98 11.47 7.95 -8.88
C LEU A 98 10.42 6.85 -8.77
N TYR A 99 10.60 5.74 -9.50
CA TYR A 99 9.69 4.59 -9.38
C TYR A 99 9.66 4.00 -7.97
N SER A 100 10.81 3.89 -7.32
CA SER A 100 10.88 3.40 -5.94
C SER A 100 10.10 4.33 -4.99
N ASN A 101 10.26 5.64 -5.09
CA ASN A 101 9.56 6.62 -4.25
C ASN A 101 8.06 6.71 -4.56
N LEU A 102 7.68 6.57 -5.83
CA LEU A 102 6.28 6.48 -6.23
C LEU A 102 5.61 5.24 -5.62
N ALA A 103 6.28 4.08 -5.66
CA ALA A 103 5.80 2.86 -5.01
C ALA A 103 5.56 3.07 -3.51
N GLN A 104 6.47 3.74 -2.82
CA GLN A 104 6.30 4.09 -1.41
C GLN A 104 5.08 4.98 -1.17
N THR A 105 4.92 6.02 -2.00
CA THR A 105 3.78 6.94 -1.91
C THR A 105 2.46 6.18 -2.09
N ARG A 106 2.42 5.25 -3.05
CA ARG A 106 1.26 4.41 -3.34
C ARG A 106 0.99 3.35 -2.26
N LEU A 107 2.01 2.83 -1.59
CA LEU A 107 1.82 1.97 -0.40
C LEU A 107 1.07 2.71 0.71
N ILE A 108 1.46 3.95 1.00
CA ILE A 108 0.82 4.75 2.06
C ILE A 108 -0.61 5.15 1.65
N LEU A 109 -0.84 5.37 0.35
CA LEU A 109 -2.17 5.59 -0.22
C LEU A 109 -3.00 4.29 -0.40
N GLU A 110 -2.50 3.14 0.05
CA GLU A 110 -3.15 1.83 -0.07
C GLU A 110 -3.46 1.37 -1.51
N LYS A 111 -2.75 1.95 -2.50
CA LYS A 111 -2.79 1.57 -3.92
C LYS A 111 -1.80 0.42 -4.19
N PHE A 112 -2.06 -0.75 -3.59
CA PHE A 112 -1.08 -1.83 -3.51
C PHE A 112 -0.71 -2.44 -4.87
N GLN A 113 -1.66 -2.53 -5.81
CA GLN A 113 -1.38 -3.07 -7.15
C GLN A 113 -0.47 -2.13 -7.95
N GLU A 114 -0.73 -0.82 -7.90
CA GLU A 114 0.11 0.20 -8.50
C GLU A 114 1.51 0.22 -7.87
N ALA A 115 1.58 0.14 -6.54
CA ALA A 115 2.85 0.11 -5.81
C ALA A 115 3.71 -1.09 -6.20
N GLU A 116 3.13 -2.29 -6.37
CA GLU A 116 3.84 -3.48 -6.86
C GLU A 116 4.43 -3.22 -8.25
N ARG A 117 3.62 -2.68 -9.17
CA ARG A 117 4.06 -2.41 -10.56
C ARG A 117 5.22 -1.42 -10.61
N ASP A 118 5.16 -0.34 -9.83
CA ASP A 118 6.24 0.64 -9.79
C ASP A 118 7.51 0.08 -9.15
N ALA A 119 7.38 -0.66 -8.04
CA ALA A 119 8.52 -1.31 -7.41
C ALA A 119 9.19 -2.31 -8.35
N LYS A 120 8.40 -3.09 -9.10
CA LYS A 120 8.90 -3.98 -10.16
C LYS A 120 9.65 -3.23 -11.24
N LYS A 121 9.11 -2.11 -11.75
CA LYS A 121 9.83 -1.27 -12.73
C LYS A 121 11.18 -0.76 -12.19
N ALA A 122 11.24 -0.35 -10.93
CA ALA A 122 12.51 0.06 -10.30
C ALA A 122 13.52 -1.10 -10.20
N ILE A 123 13.07 -2.34 -9.99
CA ILE A 123 13.93 -3.54 -10.00
C ILE A 123 14.41 -3.84 -11.42
N ASP A 124 13.52 -3.81 -12.41
CA ASP A 124 13.84 -4.10 -13.81
C ASP A 124 14.86 -3.10 -14.40
N LEU A 125 14.82 -1.84 -13.93
CA LEU A 125 15.81 -0.83 -14.30
C LEU A 125 17.21 -1.16 -13.75
N HIS A 126 17.30 -1.78 -12.57
CA HIS A 126 18.59 -2.19 -12.01
C HIS A 126 19.24 -3.31 -12.80
N GLN A 127 18.47 -4.28 -13.26
CA GLN A 127 19.00 -5.42 -14.03
C GLN A 127 19.58 -5.02 -15.40
N LYS A 128 19.27 -3.80 -15.87
CA LYS A 128 19.66 -3.29 -17.19
C LYS A 128 20.85 -2.31 -17.16
N GLY A 129 21.52 -2.11 -16.03
CA GLY A 129 22.68 -1.21 -15.92
C GLY A 129 23.24 -1.06 -14.50
N THR A 130 24.20 -0.15 -14.31
CA THR A 130 24.85 0.08 -13.00
C THR A 130 23.99 1.03 -12.17
N CYS A 131 22.92 0.51 -11.58
CA CYS A 131 22.02 1.26 -10.73
C CYS A 131 22.32 1.05 -9.24
N SER A 132 21.79 1.91 -8.37
CA SER A 132 22.08 1.85 -6.94
C SER A 132 21.50 0.60 -6.28
N THR A 133 22.35 -0.22 -5.66
CA THR A 133 21.95 -1.40 -4.86
C THR A 133 21.05 -1.01 -3.69
N LYS A 134 21.27 0.18 -3.09
CA LYS A 134 20.41 0.68 -2.01
C LYS A 134 18.98 0.90 -2.48
N VAL A 135 18.80 1.43 -3.68
CA VAL A 135 17.47 1.64 -4.27
C VAL A 135 16.84 0.29 -4.63
N LEU A 136 17.63 -0.68 -5.10
CA LEU A 136 17.15 -2.05 -5.34
C LEU A 136 16.57 -2.68 -4.06
N VAL A 137 17.30 -2.62 -2.94
CA VAL A 137 16.85 -3.15 -1.66
C VAL A 137 15.55 -2.49 -1.22
N LYS A 138 15.47 -1.15 -1.28
CA LYS A 138 14.23 -0.42 -0.95
C LYS A 138 13.07 -0.84 -1.85
N SER A 139 13.29 -1.00 -3.16
CA SER A 139 12.25 -1.44 -4.10
C SER A 139 11.79 -2.88 -3.82
N LEU A 140 12.68 -3.79 -3.46
CA LEU A 140 12.32 -5.16 -3.08
C LEU A 140 11.49 -5.19 -1.79
N LEU A 141 11.87 -4.41 -0.77
CA LEU A 141 11.10 -4.26 0.47
C LEU A 141 9.69 -3.70 0.17
N ARG A 142 9.60 -2.63 -0.62
CA ARG A 142 8.32 -2.01 -1.02
C ARG A 142 7.43 -2.99 -1.79
N ARG A 143 8.00 -3.77 -2.71
CA ARG A 143 7.28 -4.81 -3.44
C ARG A 143 6.77 -5.91 -2.50
N SER A 144 7.58 -6.32 -1.55
CA SER A 144 7.20 -7.31 -0.52
C SER A 144 6.04 -6.82 0.33
N SER A 145 6.08 -5.54 0.76
CA SER A 145 4.97 -4.90 1.47
C SER A 145 3.70 -4.82 0.64
N ALA A 146 3.80 -4.53 -0.67
CA ALA A 146 2.64 -4.55 -1.57
C ALA A 146 2.04 -5.96 -1.65
N PHE A 147 2.87 -7.00 -1.83
CA PHE A 147 2.44 -8.39 -1.87
C PHE A 147 1.79 -8.86 -0.57
N LEU A 148 2.33 -8.46 0.59
CA LEU A 148 1.73 -8.75 1.89
C LEU A 148 0.29 -8.21 1.97
N ASN A 149 0.07 -6.96 1.55
CA ASN A 149 -1.27 -6.35 1.55
C ASN A 149 -2.21 -6.95 0.50
N LEU A 150 -1.65 -7.51 -0.58
CA LEU A 150 -2.40 -8.25 -1.60
C LEU A 150 -2.63 -9.73 -1.23
N LEU A 151 -2.19 -10.17 -0.05
CA LEU A 151 -2.22 -11.57 0.41
C LEU A 151 -1.46 -12.55 -0.51
N GLN A 152 -0.52 -12.04 -1.30
CA GLN A 152 0.36 -12.83 -2.17
C GLN A 152 1.64 -13.22 -1.41
N LEU A 153 1.47 -13.99 -0.32
CA LEU A 153 2.50 -14.20 0.70
C LEU A 153 3.77 -14.89 0.16
N ASP A 154 3.64 -15.87 -0.75
CA ASP A 154 4.79 -16.53 -1.38
C ASP A 154 5.64 -15.54 -2.21
N SER A 155 4.99 -14.62 -2.92
CA SER A 155 5.66 -13.59 -3.72
C SER A 155 6.35 -12.55 -2.83
N ALA A 156 5.77 -12.26 -1.67
CA ALA A 156 6.40 -11.41 -0.65
C ALA A 156 7.69 -12.07 -0.13
N LEU A 157 7.65 -13.35 0.23
CA LEU A 157 8.84 -14.09 0.70
C LEU A 157 9.94 -14.12 -0.36
N ALA A 158 9.61 -14.42 -1.62
CA ALA A 158 10.59 -14.44 -2.70
C ALA A 158 11.31 -13.09 -2.92
N SER A 159 10.61 -11.98 -2.65
CA SER A 159 11.20 -10.64 -2.73
C SER A 159 12.09 -10.35 -1.51
N LEU A 160 11.69 -10.78 -0.30
CA LEU A 160 12.48 -10.64 0.93
C LEU A 160 13.74 -11.52 0.94
N GLU A 161 13.69 -12.71 0.34
CA GLU A 161 14.88 -13.57 0.19
C GLU A 161 15.96 -12.89 -0.64
N GLN A 162 15.58 -12.13 -1.68
CA GLN A 162 16.52 -11.33 -2.45
C GLN A 162 17.14 -10.22 -1.58
N VAL A 163 16.34 -9.57 -0.73
CA VAL A 163 16.87 -8.58 0.23
C VAL A 163 17.87 -9.22 1.18
N ARG A 164 17.55 -10.39 1.77
CA ARG A 164 18.48 -11.10 2.69
C ARG A 164 19.80 -11.48 2.04
N LYS A 165 19.82 -11.75 0.72
CA LYS A 165 21.06 -12.03 -0.02
C LYS A 165 21.91 -10.77 -0.19
N LEU A 166 21.29 -9.61 -0.37
CA LEU A 166 21.97 -8.32 -0.57
C LEU A 166 22.39 -7.67 0.75
N GLU A 167 21.50 -7.68 1.74
CA GLU A 167 21.68 -7.09 3.07
C GLU A 167 21.14 -8.05 4.15
N PRO A 168 21.96 -9.04 4.59
CA PRO A 168 21.53 -10.06 5.54
C PRO A 168 21.06 -9.53 6.91
N ASN A 169 21.56 -8.35 7.31
CA ASN A 169 21.28 -7.72 8.60
C ASN A 169 20.29 -6.54 8.48
N ASN A 170 19.50 -6.50 7.40
CA ASN A 170 18.52 -5.43 7.22
C ASN A 170 17.35 -5.60 8.22
N PRO A 171 17.15 -4.67 9.17
CA PRO A 171 16.15 -4.82 10.23
C PRO A 171 14.72 -4.83 9.67
N GLU A 172 14.47 -4.03 8.64
CA GLU A 172 13.17 -3.94 8.00
C GLU A 172 12.82 -5.23 7.26
N CYS A 173 13.81 -5.88 6.64
CA CYS A 173 13.65 -7.20 6.04
C CYS A 173 13.25 -8.26 7.07
N HIS A 174 13.92 -8.31 8.23
CA HIS A 174 13.57 -9.26 9.30
C HIS A 174 12.15 -9.04 9.81
N ARG A 175 11.77 -7.78 10.03
CA ARG A 175 10.45 -7.40 10.51
C ARG A 175 9.35 -7.79 9.52
N LEU A 176 9.51 -7.46 8.23
CA LEU A 176 8.57 -7.86 7.17
C LEU A 176 8.48 -9.37 7.01
N TYR A 177 9.61 -10.08 7.10
CA TYR A 177 9.63 -11.54 7.01
C TYR A 177 8.80 -12.20 8.13
N SER A 178 8.94 -11.70 9.36
CA SER A 178 8.12 -12.16 10.50
C SER A 178 6.63 -11.91 10.26
N LEU A 179 6.25 -10.73 9.74
CA LEU A 179 4.85 -10.43 9.42
C LEU A 179 4.27 -11.35 8.35
N VAL A 180 5.01 -11.57 7.26
CA VAL A 180 4.56 -12.47 6.17
C VAL A 180 4.44 -13.92 6.67
N THR A 181 5.39 -14.37 7.48
CA THR A 181 5.37 -15.72 8.05
C THR A 181 4.19 -15.91 9.00
N GLN A 182 3.89 -14.91 9.84
CA GLN A 182 2.72 -14.94 10.72
C GLN A 182 1.43 -15.02 9.89
N ALA A 183 1.29 -14.19 8.84
CA ALA A 183 0.13 -14.21 7.96
C ALA A 183 -0.07 -15.57 7.27
N LEU A 184 1.00 -16.28 6.92
CA LEU A 184 0.93 -17.64 6.36
C LEU A 184 0.38 -18.66 7.37
N VAL A 185 0.82 -18.58 8.63
CA VAL A 185 0.32 -19.45 9.71
C VAL A 185 -1.17 -19.18 9.96
N ASP A 186 -1.56 -17.90 9.97
CA ASP A 186 -2.95 -17.50 10.17
C ASP A 186 -3.84 -18.03 9.04
N GLN A 187 -3.40 -17.95 7.77
CA GLN A 187 -4.13 -18.54 6.63
C GLN A 187 -4.29 -20.07 6.74
N GLY A 188 -3.29 -20.78 7.25
CA GLY A 188 -3.35 -22.24 7.43
C GLY A 188 -4.26 -22.68 8.59
N THR A 189 -4.35 -21.89 9.65
CA THR A 189 -5.17 -22.22 10.83
C THR A 189 -6.66 -21.95 10.62
N GLU A 190 -7.02 -20.92 9.86
CA GLU A 190 -8.43 -20.66 9.48
C GLU A 190 -9.01 -21.77 8.60
N ALA A 191 -8.21 -22.33 7.68
CA ALA A 191 -8.61 -23.47 6.86
C ALA A 191 -8.91 -24.72 7.70
N SER A 192 -8.18 -24.91 8.81
CA SER A 192 -8.31 -26.07 9.70
C SER A 192 -9.51 -25.96 10.64
N SER A 193 -9.79 -24.77 11.21
CA SER A 193 -10.93 -24.59 12.12
C SER A 193 -12.29 -24.71 11.41
N ASN A 194 -12.36 -24.30 10.14
CA ASN A 194 -13.57 -24.44 9.32
C ASN A 194 -13.89 -25.92 9.00
N TYR A 195 -12.86 -26.77 8.87
CA TYR A 195 -13.04 -28.21 8.66
C TYR A 195 -13.59 -28.91 9.91
N GLU A 196 -13.10 -28.57 11.10
CA GLU A 196 -13.60 -29.11 12.36
C GLU A 196 -15.05 -28.70 12.66
N GLN A 197 -15.41 -27.42 12.45
CA GLN A 197 -16.81 -26.97 12.61
C GLN A 197 -17.77 -27.66 11.63
N LYS A 198 -17.33 -27.95 10.40
CA LYS A 198 -18.16 -28.65 9.41
C LYS A 198 -18.33 -30.12 9.75
N ASN A 199 -17.33 -30.77 10.35
CA ASN A 199 -17.43 -32.13 10.85
C ASN A 199 -18.28 -32.24 12.13
N GLN A 200 -18.22 -31.26 13.04
CA GLN A 200 -19.10 -31.21 14.21
C GLN A 200 -20.58 -31.05 13.82
N ARG A 201 -20.88 -30.28 12.75
CA ARG A 201 -22.25 -30.15 12.23
C ARG A 201 -22.81 -31.44 11.60
N ARG A 202 -21.96 -32.30 11.03
CA ARG A 202 -22.39 -33.60 10.47
C ARG A 202 -22.77 -34.58 11.57
N HIS A 203 -22.18 -34.49 12.75
CA HIS A 203 -22.46 -35.40 13.87
C HIS A 203 -23.78 -35.09 14.63
N ILE A 204 -24.45 -33.95 14.36
CA ILE A 204 -25.72 -33.57 15.00
C ILE A 204 -26.95 -34.09 14.22
N LEU A 205 -26.77 -34.46 12.94
CA LEU A 205 -27.85 -34.94 12.06
C LEU A 205 -28.15 -36.44 12.18
N ASP A 206 -27.28 -37.22 12.82
CA ASP A 206 -27.45 -38.68 12.99
C ASP A 206 -28.02 -39.09 14.37
N SER A 207 -28.38 -38.12 15.23
CA SER A 207 -29.09 -38.42 16.48
C SER A 207 -30.61 -38.50 16.24
N PRO A 208 -31.27 -39.63 16.51
CA PRO A 208 -32.72 -39.80 16.35
C PRO A 208 -33.58 -38.81 17.16
N GLN A 209 -32.99 -38.09 18.13
CA GLN A 209 -33.70 -37.13 18.99
C GLN A 209 -33.75 -35.71 18.41
N SER A 210 -32.97 -35.38 17.39
CA SER A 210 -32.87 -34.00 16.84
C SER A 210 -34.01 -33.65 15.85
N LEU A 211 -34.72 -34.64 15.31
CA LEU A 211 -35.80 -34.42 14.33
C LEU A 211 -37.12 -33.95 14.95
N LEU A 212 -37.26 -33.95 16.28
CA LEU A 212 -38.50 -33.54 16.94
C LEU A 212 -38.64 -32.03 17.18
N PHE A 213 -37.60 -31.23 16.89
CA PHE A 213 -37.59 -29.78 17.16
C PHE A 213 -37.70 -28.90 15.90
N ALA A 214 -37.68 -29.47 14.70
CA ALA A 214 -37.62 -28.72 13.44
C ALA A 214 -38.98 -28.34 12.81
N VAL A 215 -40.10 -28.48 13.54
CA VAL A 215 -41.45 -28.20 12.99
C VAL A 215 -42.03 -26.83 13.40
N ARG A 216 -41.32 -26.00 14.18
CA ARG A 216 -41.84 -24.67 14.55
C ARG A 216 -40.77 -23.61 14.67
N THR A 217 -40.42 -22.97 13.56
CA THR A 217 -40.13 -21.52 13.54
C THR A 217 -40.14 -21.00 12.10
N ASP A 218 -41.23 -20.37 11.69
CA ASP A 218 -41.22 -19.36 10.62
C ASP A 218 -40.56 -18.08 11.16
N LYS A 219 -39.23 -17.99 11.11
CA LYS A 219 -38.53 -16.70 11.20
C LYS A 219 -37.37 -16.66 10.22
N GLN A 220 -37.45 -15.65 9.35
CA GLN A 220 -36.53 -15.25 8.28
C GLN A 220 -35.04 -15.30 8.72
N PRO A 221 -34.13 -15.88 7.91
CA PRO A 221 -32.70 -15.86 8.19
C PRO A 221 -31.99 -14.85 7.29
N ASN A 222 -31.81 -13.61 7.72
CA ASN A 222 -30.80 -12.74 7.10
C ASN A 222 -30.52 -11.48 7.94
N GLU A 223 -29.58 -11.56 8.88
CA GLU A 223 -28.88 -10.37 9.41
C GLU A 223 -27.66 -10.72 10.30
N TYR A 224 -27.53 -11.97 10.77
CA TYR A 224 -26.46 -12.32 11.71
C TYR A 224 -25.10 -12.64 11.04
N LEU A 225 -25.07 -13.00 9.75
CA LEU A 225 -23.83 -13.38 9.06
C LEU A 225 -22.95 -12.20 8.60
N SER A 226 -23.51 -11.00 8.41
CA SER A 226 -22.72 -9.85 7.93
C SER A 226 -21.85 -9.21 9.02
N SER A 227 -22.14 -9.43 10.30
CA SER A 227 -21.39 -8.77 11.39
C SER A 227 -20.07 -9.46 11.78
N GLN A 228 -19.87 -10.73 11.41
CA GLN A 228 -18.67 -11.48 11.80
C GLN A 228 -17.56 -11.45 10.74
N ILE A 229 -17.88 -11.27 9.46
CA ILE A 229 -16.87 -11.20 8.38
C ILE A 229 -16.11 -9.85 8.41
N SER A 230 -16.72 -8.79 8.95
CA SER A 230 -16.11 -7.45 8.97
C SER A 230 -15.02 -7.26 10.06
N LYS A 231 -14.94 -8.14 11.07
CA LYS A 231 -14.01 -7.95 12.21
C LYS A 231 -12.62 -8.57 12.02
N THR A 232 -12.43 -9.46 11.05
CA THR A 232 -11.16 -10.20 10.87
C THR A 232 -10.20 -9.55 9.87
N TYR A 233 -10.68 -8.66 8.98
CA TYR A 233 -9.84 -8.06 7.93
C TYR A 233 -9.34 -6.64 8.21
N SER A 234 -9.55 -6.09 9.41
CA SER A 234 -9.27 -4.67 9.69
C SER A 234 -7.85 -4.36 10.23
N LYS A 235 -6.98 -5.36 10.46
CA LYS A 235 -5.77 -5.15 11.29
C LYS A 235 -4.40 -5.02 10.60
N PRO A 236 -4.13 -5.45 9.36
CA PRO A 236 -2.78 -5.26 8.80
C PRO A 236 -2.49 -3.82 8.35
N CYS A 237 -3.51 -3.03 7.98
CA CYS A 237 -3.31 -1.67 7.43
C CYS A 237 -2.68 -0.69 8.42
N ALA A 238 -3.13 -0.68 9.69
CA ALA A 238 -2.68 0.30 10.66
C ALA A 238 -1.20 0.11 11.08
N LEU A 239 -0.72 -1.15 11.10
CA LEU A 239 0.63 -1.44 11.58
C LEU A 239 1.71 -0.95 10.60
N ILE A 240 1.44 -0.89 9.29
CA ILE A 240 2.42 -0.56 8.24
C ILE A 240 2.63 0.96 8.09
N GLN A 241 1.63 1.78 8.42
CA GLN A 241 1.70 3.24 8.27
C GLN A 241 2.71 3.90 9.21
N GLU A 242 2.91 3.39 10.44
CA GLU A 242 3.90 3.95 11.37
C GLU A 242 5.35 3.72 10.91
N LEU A 243 5.62 2.66 10.17
CA LEU A 243 6.97 2.23 9.81
C LEU A 243 7.54 2.97 8.60
N CYS A 244 6.68 3.57 7.78
CA CYS A 244 7.10 4.30 6.59
C CYS A 244 7.58 5.73 6.88
N PHE A 245 7.48 6.19 8.14
CA PHE A 245 7.66 7.60 8.51
C PHE A 245 9.05 7.92 9.10
N GLU A 246 9.83 6.94 9.58
CA GLU A 246 11.08 7.22 10.30
C GLU A 246 12.31 7.51 9.41
N GLU A 247 12.29 7.24 8.10
CA GLU A 247 13.48 7.41 7.25
C GLU A 247 13.73 8.85 6.74
N GLY A 248 13.04 9.86 7.27
CA GLY A 248 13.17 11.25 6.83
C GLY A 248 14.47 11.98 7.23
N ASN A 249 15.35 11.37 8.05
CA ASN A 249 16.38 12.10 8.80
C ASN A 249 17.85 11.72 8.51
N LEU A 250 18.13 11.04 7.39
CA LEU A 250 19.49 10.63 7.03
C LEU A 250 19.95 11.28 5.71
N ASN A 251 20.17 12.59 5.73
CA ASN A 251 21.10 13.29 4.83
C ASN A 251 21.27 14.74 5.32
N ASN A 252 22.12 14.91 6.32
CA ASN A 252 22.85 16.14 6.65
C ASN A 252 23.94 15.73 7.63
N ASN A 253 24.93 14.98 7.16
CA ASN A 253 26.26 14.95 7.74
C ASN A 253 27.20 14.19 6.82
N LYS A 254 28.38 14.79 6.67
CA LYS A 254 29.61 14.36 5.97
C LYS A 254 29.73 14.81 4.52
N GLU A 255 30.86 15.35 4.10
CA GLU A 255 32.07 15.93 4.73
C GLU A 255 32.86 16.54 3.57
#